data_AF-A0A6N7IWN3-F1
#
_entry.id   AF-A0A6N7IWN3-F1
#
_cell.length_a   1.000
_cell.length_b   1.000
_cell.length_c   1.000
_cell.angle_alpha   90.00
_cell.angle_beta   90.00
_cell.angle_gamma   90.00
#
_symmetry.space_group_name_H-M   'P 1'
#
loop_
_entity.id
_entity.type
_entity.pdbx_description
1 polymer ?
#
loop_
_entity_poly.entity_id
_entity_poly.type
_entity_poly.pdbx_seq_one_letter_code
_entity_poly.pdbx_strand_id
1 'polypeptide(L)'
;MTSRKLYFMRWPIESKYGELKHQCLLEEFSGATSTSIEQEFYINLLLSNLSAMVKSAADDKIDSQRKEGNRYRYQANRAYVLGRMKWFIARFIAKDVSSRC
;
A
#
# COMPACT_ATOMS: atom_id res chain seq x y z
N MET A 1 -15.73 -12.51 -23.62
CA MET A 1 -14.93 -11.41 -23.04
C MET A 1 -14.09 -10.80 -24.17
N THR A 2 -14.12 -9.48 -24.40
CA THR A 2 -13.41 -8.87 -25.55
C THR A 2 -11.94 -8.58 -25.22
N SER A 3 -11.06 -8.57 -26.23
CA SER A 3 -9.62 -8.24 -26.10
C SER A 3 -9.38 -6.95 -25.29
N ARG A 4 -10.21 -5.92 -25.51
CA ARG A 4 -10.14 -4.65 -24.77
C ARG A 4 -10.32 -4.80 -23.26
N LYS A 5 -11.25 -5.65 -22.81
CA LYS A 5 -11.51 -5.88 -21.37
C LYS A 5 -10.33 -6.60 -20.71
N LEU A 6 -9.72 -7.57 -21.40
CA LEU A 6 -8.54 -8.27 -20.91
C LEU A 6 -7.34 -7.33 -20.71
N TYR A 7 -7.12 -6.41 -21.65
CA TYR A 7 -6.05 -5.41 -21.53
C TYR A 7 -6.20 -4.55 -20.28
N PHE A 8 -7.42 -4.10 -19.96
CA PHE A 8 -7.69 -3.31 -18.75
C PHE A 8 -7.44 -4.07 -17.44
N MET A 9 -7.54 -5.41 -17.44
CA MET A 9 -7.22 -6.22 -16.25
C MET A 9 -5.72 -6.31 -15.98
N ARG A 10 -4.85 -6.06 -16.98
CA ARG A 10 -3.39 -6.08 -16.84
C ARG A 10 -2.88 -4.84 -16.09
N TRP A 11 -3.49 -3.68 -16.34
CA TRP A 11 -3.08 -2.40 -15.78
C TRP A 11 -2.95 -2.36 -14.24
N PRO A 12 -3.91 -2.89 -13.44
CA PRO A 12 -3.76 -2.92 -11.99
C PRO A 12 -2.57 -3.78 -11.53
N ILE A 13 -2.20 -4.81 -12.29
CA ILE A 13 -1.05 -5.67 -12.00
C ILE A 13 0.26 -4.88 -12.24
N GLU A 14 0.40 -4.23 -13.39
CA GLU A 14 1.56 -3.40 -13.71
C GLU A 14 1.73 -2.24 -12.71
N SER A 15 0.63 -1.57 -12.39
CA SER A 15 0.62 -0.50 -11.39
C SER A 15 1.07 -1.00 -10.01
N LYS A 16 0.70 -2.24 -9.66
CA LYS A 16 1.12 -2.87 -8.40
C LYS A 16 2.61 -3.18 -8.40
N TYR A 17 3.15 -3.72 -9.49
CA TYR A 17 4.59 -3.94 -9.63
C TYR A 17 5.36 -2.62 -9.53
N GLY A 18 4.87 -1.55 -10.17
CA GLY A 18 5.46 -0.21 -10.06
C GLY A 18 5.46 0.33 -8.63
N GLU A 19 4.34 0.16 -7.90
CA GLU A 19 4.26 0.53 -6.48
C GLU A 19 5.28 -0.23 -5.63
N LEU A 20 5.35 -1.56 -5.77
CA LEU A 20 6.26 -2.39 -4.97
C LEU A 20 7.73 -2.05 -5.27
N LYS A 21 8.08 -1.92 -6.55
CA LYS A 21 9.44 -1.57 -6.96
C LYS A 21 9.86 -0.19 -6.46
N HIS A 22 9.05 0.84 -6.66
CA HIS A 22 9.46 2.21 -6.41
C HIS A 22 9.09 2.75 -5.02
N GLN A 23 7.92 2.41 -4.46
CA GLN A 23 7.49 2.92 -3.15
C GLN A 23 7.89 2.00 -1.99
N CYS A 24 8.05 0.71 -2.26
CA CYS A 24 8.55 -0.27 -1.28
C CYS A 24 10.03 -0.63 -1.48
N LEU A 25 10.70 -0.09 -2.51
CA LEU A 25 12.12 -0.32 -2.79
C LEU A 25 12.49 -1.81 -2.85
N LEU A 26 11.63 -2.62 -3.49
CA LEU A 26 11.78 -4.09 -3.51
C LEU A 26 13.07 -4.59 -4.21
N GLU A 27 13.82 -3.71 -4.88
CA GLU A 27 15.09 -4.04 -5.53
C GLU A 27 16.31 -3.59 -4.70
N GLU A 28 16.08 -2.91 -3.57
CA GLU A 28 17.11 -2.32 -2.71
C GLU A 28 16.97 -2.87 -1.27
N PHE A 29 17.26 -4.15 -1.10
CA PHE A 29 17.19 -4.81 0.21
C PHE A 29 18.28 -4.33 1.16
N SER A 30 17.91 -4.20 2.44
CA SER A 30 18.85 -3.84 3.51
C SER A 30 19.66 -5.03 4.04
N GLY A 31 19.09 -6.24 3.96
CA GLY A 31 19.71 -7.47 4.44
C GLY A 31 20.48 -8.24 3.36
N ALA A 32 21.61 -8.83 3.74
CA ALA A 32 22.44 -9.67 2.84
C ALA A 32 22.15 -11.18 2.94
N THR A 33 21.40 -11.61 3.95
CA THR A 33 21.02 -13.04 4.09
C THR A 33 19.72 -13.33 3.36
N SER A 34 19.57 -14.56 2.85
CA SER A 34 18.33 -15.02 2.21
C SER A 34 17.11 -14.81 3.12
N THR A 35 17.23 -15.14 4.42
CA THR A 35 16.16 -14.91 5.39
C THR A 35 15.79 -13.44 5.54
N SER A 36 16.76 -12.53 5.62
CA SER A 36 16.48 -11.09 5.73
C SER A 36 15.80 -10.54 4.48
N ILE A 37 16.21 -10.99 3.29
CA ILE A 37 15.60 -10.61 2.01
C ILE A 37 14.13 -11.07 1.97
N GLU A 38 13.86 -12.34 2.33
CA GLU A 38 12.49 -12.87 2.37
C GLU A 38 11.62 -12.13 3.39
N GLN A 39 12.13 -11.87 4.58
CA GLN A 39 11.42 -11.10 5.61
C GLN A 39 11.06 -9.71 5.11
N GLU A 40 12.01 -8.98 4.52
CA GLU A 40 11.78 -7.64 3.99
C GLU A 40 10.74 -7.64 2.87
N PHE A 41 10.80 -8.63 1.97
CA PHE A 41 9.80 -8.85 0.93
C PHE A 41 8.39 -9.03 1.52
N TYR A 42 8.22 -9.94 2.48
CA TYR A 42 6.91 -10.22 3.08
C TYR A 42 6.38 -9.04 3.91
N ILE A 43 7.25 -8.32 4.62
CA ILE A 43 6.87 -7.10 5.36
C ILE A 43 6.35 -6.04 4.40
N ASN A 44 7.04 -5.81 3.28
CA ASN A 44 6.62 -4.85 2.25
C ASN A 44 5.27 -5.23 1.63
N LEU A 45 5.04 -6.52 1.37
CA LEU A 45 3.77 -7.01 0.83
C LEU A 45 2.62 -6.84 1.85
N LEU A 46 2.85 -7.23 3.11
CA LEU A 46 1.88 -7.07 4.20
C LEU A 46 1.50 -5.61 4.38
N LEU A 47 2.49 -4.72 4.48
CA LEU A 47 2.27 -3.29 4.62
C LEU A 47 1.44 -2.72 3.46
N SER A 48 1.72 -3.19 2.24
CA SER A 48 0.98 -2.78 1.07
C SER A 48 -0.48 -3.27 1.09
N ASN A 49 -0.74 -4.47 1.59
CA ASN A 49 -2.09 -5.01 1.77
C ASN A 49 -2.86 -4.25 2.86
N LEU A 50 -2.23 -3.98 4.01
CA LEU A 50 -2.81 -3.15 5.07
C LEU A 50 -3.16 -1.74 4.55
N SER A 51 -2.26 -1.15 3.79
CA SER A 51 -2.47 0.17 3.17
C SER A 51 -3.62 0.15 2.16
N ALA A 52 -3.83 -0.94 1.43
CA ALA A 52 -4.97 -1.10 0.54
C ALA A 52 -6.29 -1.17 1.32
N MET A 53 -6.33 -1.88 2.46
CA MET A 53 -7.52 -1.91 3.32
C MET A 53 -7.85 -0.53 3.90
N VAL A 54 -6.85 0.19 4.43
CA VAL A 54 -7.04 1.55 4.95
C VAL A 54 -7.50 2.50 3.85
N LYS A 55 -6.92 2.41 2.65
CA LYS A 55 -7.35 3.21 1.51
C LYS A 55 -8.79 2.90 1.12
N SER A 56 -9.20 1.63 1.09
CA SER A 56 -10.57 1.25 0.76
C SER A 56 -11.56 1.92 1.72
N ALA A 57 -11.32 1.82 3.03
CA ALA A 57 -12.18 2.45 4.03
C ALA A 57 -12.19 3.99 3.91
N ALA A 58 -11.05 4.61 3.56
CA ALA A 58 -10.97 6.04 3.33
C ALA A 58 -11.72 6.47 2.06
N ASP A 59 -11.62 5.69 0.97
CA ASP A 59 -12.33 5.93 -0.28
C ASP A 59 -13.84 5.82 -0.09
N ASP A 60 -14.31 4.83 0.68
CA ASP A 60 -15.73 4.67 1.02
C ASP A 60 -16.26 5.90 1.78
N LYS A 61 -15.48 6.42 2.72
CA LYS A 61 -15.81 7.65 3.45
C LYS A 61 -15.83 8.88 2.52
N ILE A 62 -14.87 9.00 1.61
CA ILE A 62 -14.82 10.10 0.63
C ILE A 62 -16.05 10.05 -0.28
N ASP A 63 -16.44 8.86 -0.73
CA ASP A 63 -17.60 8.68 -1.60
C ASP A 63 -18.92 9.00 -0.88
N SER A 64 -19.05 8.60 0.40
CA SER A 64 -20.21 8.95 1.23
C SER A 64 -20.38 10.46 1.45
N GLN A 65 -19.30 11.23 1.37
CA GLN A 65 -19.29 12.69 1.56
C GLN A 65 -19.34 13.46 0.22
N ARG A 66 -19.60 12.76 -0.89
CA ARG A 66 -19.64 13.37 -2.21
C ARG A 66 -20.77 14.39 -2.32
N LYS A 67 -20.44 15.58 -2.80
CA LYS A 67 -21.42 16.66 -3.09
C LYS A 67 -21.92 16.56 -4.54
N GLU A 68 -23.16 16.98 -4.79
CA GLU A 68 -23.81 16.95 -6.11
C GLU A 68 -23.10 17.82 -7.18
N GLY A 69 -22.15 18.68 -6.81
CA GLY A 69 -21.32 19.44 -7.75
C GLY A 69 -19.99 18.77 -8.15
N ASN A 70 -19.65 17.61 -7.59
CA ASN A 70 -18.35 16.99 -7.84
C ASN A 70 -18.31 16.33 -9.24
N ARG A 71 -17.54 16.96 -10.15
CA ARG A 71 -17.33 16.47 -11.52
C ARG A 71 -16.66 15.09 -11.59
N TYR A 72 -15.79 14.79 -10.62
CA TYR A 72 -15.00 13.55 -10.59
C TYR A 72 -15.16 12.80 -9.27
N ARG A 73 -14.89 11.49 -9.31
CA ARG A 73 -14.79 10.67 -8.11
C ARG A 73 -13.43 10.89 -7.47
N TYR A 74 -13.42 11.33 -6.22
CA TYR A 74 -12.19 11.50 -5.45
C TYR A 74 -11.76 10.18 -4.80
N GLN A 75 -10.46 10.06 -4.58
CA GLN A 75 -9.83 8.90 -3.96
C GLN A 75 -8.71 9.37 -3.04
N ALA A 76 -8.50 8.67 -1.94
CA ALA A 76 -7.38 8.89 -1.04
C ALA A 76 -6.05 8.61 -1.77
N ASN A 77 -5.05 9.46 -1.54
CA ASN A 77 -3.73 9.29 -2.13
C ASN A 77 -3.05 8.03 -1.58
N ARG A 78 -2.77 7.06 -2.46
CA ARG A 78 -2.19 5.75 -2.09
C ARG A 78 -0.79 5.87 -1.49
N ALA A 79 0.05 6.75 -2.03
CA ALA A 79 1.40 6.98 -1.52
C ALA A 79 1.37 7.58 -0.12
N TYR A 80 0.44 8.51 0.12
CA TYR A 80 0.23 9.10 1.45
C TYR A 80 -0.19 8.03 2.46
N VAL A 81 -1.18 7.19 2.13
CA VAL A 81 -1.64 6.11 3.01
C VAL A 81 -0.51 5.14 3.33
N LEU A 82 0.26 4.72 2.32
CA LEU A 82 1.40 3.83 2.50
C LEU A 82 2.46 4.43 3.42
N GLY A 83 2.83 5.69 3.21
CA GLY A 83 3.80 6.40 4.06
C GLY A 83 3.33 6.53 5.51
N ARG A 84 2.04 6.83 5.73
CA ARG A 84 1.47 6.86 7.08
C ARG A 84 1.47 5.48 7.73
N MET A 85 1.14 4.43 6.97
CA MET A 85 1.14 3.06 7.47
C MET A 85 2.55 2.62 7.92
N LYS A 86 3.59 2.91 7.12
CA LYS A 86 5.01 2.65 7.48
C LYS A 86 5.35 3.25 8.85
N TRP A 87 5.02 4.53 9.01
CA TRP A 87 5.27 5.26 10.24
C TRP A 87 4.50 4.71 11.44
N PHE A 88 3.23 4.35 11.26
CA PHE A 88 2.41 3.80 12.34
C PHE A 88 2.92 2.43 12.82
N ILE A 89 3.25 1.52 11.90
CA ILE A 89 3.78 0.20 12.25
C ILE A 89 5.11 0.34 13.00
N ALA A 90 6.04 1.16 12.48
CA ALA A 90 7.33 1.38 13.14
C ALA A 90 7.15 1.89 14.58
N ARG A 91 6.24 2.85 14.79
CA ARG A 91 5.93 3.37 16.13
C ARG A 91 5.25 2.34 17.03
N PHE A 92 4.36 1.51 16.48
CA PHE A 92 3.68 0.47 17.24
C PHE A 92 4.68 -0.56 17.76
N ILE A 93 5.56 -1.05 16.89
CA ILE A 93 6.63 -2.00 17.26
C ILE A 93 7.58 -1.37 18.28
N ALA A 94 8.02 -0.12 18.08
CA ALA A 94 8.94 0.55 19.01
C ALA A 94 8.35 0.71 20.42
N LYS A 95 7.06 1.04 20.53
CA LYS A 95 6.36 1.12 21.82
C LYS A 95 6.23 -0.23 22.49
N ASP A 96 5.87 -1.24 21.73
CA ASP A 96 5.72 -2.60 22.22
C ASP A 96 7.05 -3.12 22.78
N VAL A 97 8.17 -2.93 22.08
CA VAL A 97 9.52 -3.26 22.58
C VAL A 97 9.83 -2.50 23.86
N SER A 98 9.57 -1.19 23.90
CA SER A 98 9.79 -0.36 25.10
C SER A 98 8.93 -0.75 26.30
N SER A 99 7.79 -1.41 26.08
CA SER A 99 6.90 -1.85 27.17
C SER A 99 7.27 -3.20 27.78
N ARG A 100 8.16 -3.95 27.12
CA ARG A 100 8.67 -5.24 27.59
C ARG A 100 10.01 -5.14 28.33
N CYS A 101 10.69 -4.00 28.23
CA CYS A 101 11.90 -3.65 28.97
C CYS A 101 11.53 -2.85 30.22
#